data_AF-A0A7S4DH70-F1
#
_entry.id   AF-A0A7S4DH70-F1
#
_cell.length_a   1.000
_cell.length_b   1.000
_cell.length_c   1.000
_cell.angle_alpha   90.00
_cell.angle_beta   90.00
_cell.angle_gamma   90.00
#
_symmetry.space_group_name_H-M   'P 1'
#
loop_
_entity.id
_entity.type
_entity.pdbx_description
1 polymer ?
#
loop_
_entity_poly.entity_id
_entity_poly.type
_entity_poly.pdbx_seq_one_letter_code
_entity_poly.pdbx_strand_id
1 'polypeptide(L)'
;MVSRRKNSERTLFLEFLSHSAAQVLRRRASLCTSTSQISAETKKVQLPVPSFNIINGGSHAGNQLPMQEFMILPVEAKNFTEAMKIGSEVYHHLKKVIKKKYGQDAANVGDEGGFAPPINDNQEAIDLILNAIEAAGHTGKVKIGMDVAG
;
A
#
# COMPACT_ATOMS: atom_id res chain seq x y z
N MET A 1 12.93 -28.72 12.53
CA MET A 1 11.52 -29.14 12.27
C MET A 1 10.66 -28.00 11.70
N VAL A 2 10.81 -26.75 12.16
CA VAL A 2 10.08 -25.55 11.67
C VAL A 2 10.37 -25.21 10.19
N SER A 3 11.62 -25.31 9.74
CA SER A 3 12.01 -25.01 8.35
C SER A 3 11.35 -25.94 7.30
N ARG A 4 11.18 -27.23 7.61
CA ARG A 4 10.48 -28.18 6.71
C ARG A 4 8.98 -27.87 6.57
N ARG A 5 8.32 -27.38 7.64
CA ARG A 5 6.90 -26.94 7.59
C ARG A 5 6.71 -25.67 6.76
N LYS A 6 7.58 -24.66 6.94
CA LYS A 6 7.54 -23.44 6.12
C LYS A 6 7.73 -23.73 4.63
N ASN A 7 8.60 -24.70 4.29
CA ASN A 7 8.76 -25.13 2.89
C ASN A 7 7.53 -25.86 2.36
N SER A 8 6.87 -26.72 3.15
CA SER A 8 5.65 -27.40 2.69
C SER A 8 4.47 -26.43 2.50
N GLU A 9 4.32 -25.42 3.35
CA GLU A 9 3.27 -24.40 3.20
C GLU A 9 3.48 -23.54 1.95
N ARG A 10 4.72 -23.13 1.69
CA ARG A 10 5.07 -22.40 0.45
C ARG A 10 4.79 -23.23 -0.80
N THR A 11 5.16 -24.51 -0.82
CA THR A 11 4.91 -25.39 -1.96
C THR A 11 3.42 -25.58 -2.21
N LEU A 12 2.64 -25.87 -1.17
CA LEU A 12 1.18 -26.02 -1.29
C LEU A 12 0.51 -24.72 -1.78
N PHE A 13 0.97 -23.56 -1.30
CA PHE A 13 0.46 -22.27 -1.77
C PHE A 13 0.77 -22.02 -3.25
N LEU A 14 1.98 -22.34 -3.71
CA LEU A 14 2.37 -22.22 -5.11
C LEU A 14 1.60 -23.20 -6.02
N GLU A 15 1.37 -24.44 -5.56
CA GLU A 15 0.53 -25.40 -6.27
C GLU A 15 -0.91 -24.90 -6.39
N PHE A 16 -1.48 -24.35 -5.32
CA PHE A 16 -2.81 -23.77 -5.34
C PHE A 16 -2.93 -22.59 -6.32
N LEU A 17 -1.97 -21.67 -6.30
CA LEU A 17 -1.95 -20.52 -7.21
C LEU A 17 -1.82 -20.95 -8.67
N SER A 18 -0.96 -21.93 -8.97
CA SER A 18 -0.76 -22.42 -10.33
C SER A 18 -1.99 -23.14 -10.87
N HIS A 19 -2.67 -23.95 -10.05
CA HIS A 19 -3.94 -24.59 -10.42
C HIS A 19 -5.04 -23.55 -10.69
N SER A 20 -5.14 -22.54 -9.83
CA SER A 20 -6.10 -21.44 -10.00
C SER A 20 -5.87 -20.68 -11.31
N ALA A 21 -4.62 -20.31 -11.61
CA ALA A 21 -4.25 -19.64 -12.86
C ALA A 21 -4.55 -20.51 -14.10
N ALA A 22 -4.27 -21.81 -14.03
CA ALA A 22 -4.59 -22.74 -15.12
C ALA A 22 -6.11 -22.84 -15.37
N GLN A 23 -6.93 -22.79 -14.32
CA GLN A 23 -8.39 -22.83 -14.44
C GLN A 23 -8.95 -21.57 -15.12
N VAL A 24 -8.38 -20.41 -14.82
CA VAL A 24 -8.69 -19.12 -15.45
C VAL A 24 -8.43 -19.17 -16.96
N LEU A 25 -7.24 -19.66 -17.34
CA LEU A 25 -6.84 -19.82 -18.74
C LEU A 25 -7.77 -20.78 -19.50
N ARG A 26 -8.10 -21.93 -18.91
CA ARG A 26 -9.04 -22.91 -19.51
C ARG A 26 -10.43 -22.31 -19.74
N ARG A 27 -10.90 -21.46 -18.82
CA ARG A 27 -12.22 -20.84 -18.90
C ARG A 27 -12.26 -19.60 -19.80
N ARG A 28 -11.11 -19.13 -20.31
CA ARG A 28 -10.98 -17.83 -21.01
C ARG A 28 -11.62 -16.68 -20.22
N ALA A 29 -11.62 -16.78 -18.90
CA ALA A 29 -12.16 -15.77 -18.00
C ALA A 29 -11.03 -14.90 -17.46
N SER A 30 -11.36 -13.73 -16.91
CA SER A 30 -10.38 -12.98 -16.12
C SER A 30 -10.11 -13.70 -14.79
N LEU A 31 -8.93 -13.49 -14.20
CA LEU A 31 -8.60 -13.99 -12.87
C LEU A 31 -9.63 -13.54 -11.85
N CYS A 32 -10.03 -12.27 -11.90
CA CYS A 32 -11.00 -11.67 -10.98
C CYS A 32 -12.40 -12.30 -11.07
N THR A 33 -12.87 -12.59 -12.30
CA THR A 33 -14.15 -13.28 -12.51
C THR A 33 -14.10 -14.74 -12.06
N SER A 34 -12.92 -15.37 -12.13
CA SER A 34 -12.76 -16.76 -11.70
C SER A 34 -12.68 -16.86 -10.17
N THR A 35 -12.03 -15.90 -9.49
CA THR A 35 -11.97 -15.86 -8.03
C THR A 35 -13.32 -15.56 -7.40
N SER A 36 -14.15 -14.70 -8.00
CA SER A 36 -15.51 -14.42 -7.49
C SER A 36 -16.42 -15.65 -7.56
N GLN A 37 -16.24 -16.51 -8.56
CA GLN A 37 -16.96 -17.79 -8.66
C GLN A 37 -16.54 -18.79 -7.58
N ILE A 38 -15.27 -18.77 -7.17
CA ILE A 38 -14.74 -19.63 -6.11
C ILE A 38 -15.19 -19.17 -4.72
N SER A 39 -15.31 -17.85 -4.49
CA SER A 39 -15.85 -17.30 -3.23
C SER A 39 -17.36 -17.49 -3.07
N ALA A 40 -18.03 -18.16 -4.02
CA ALA A 40 -19.49 -18.24 -4.14
C ALA A 40 -20.20 -16.87 -4.23
N GLU A 41 -19.44 -15.80 -4.51
CA GLU A 41 -19.99 -14.47 -4.74
C GLU A 41 -20.29 -14.27 -6.23
N THR A 42 -21.55 -14.47 -6.60
CA THR A 42 -22.07 -14.14 -7.94
C THR A 42 -22.33 -12.64 -8.15
N LYS A 43 -21.88 -11.79 -7.21
CA LYS A 43 -22.09 -10.34 -7.26
C LYS A 43 -21.13 -9.64 -8.22
N LYS A 44 -21.58 -8.49 -8.73
CA LYS A 44 -20.82 -7.54 -9.55
C LYS A 44 -19.45 -7.29 -8.92
N VAL A 45 -18.38 -7.52 -9.68
CA VAL A 45 -17.00 -7.25 -9.27
C VAL A 45 -16.85 -5.79 -8.84
N GLN A 46 -16.31 -5.57 -7.64
CA GLN A 46 -15.96 -4.25 -7.12
C GLN A 46 -14.44 -4.11 -7.09
N LEU A 47 -13.94 -2.94 -7.49
CA LEU A 47 -12.52 -2.61 -7.34
C LEU A 47 -12.30 -2.04 -5.93
N PRO A 48 -11.22 -2.44 -5.24
CA PRO A 48 -10.94 -1.96 -3.89
C PRO A 48 -10.47 -0.50 -3.91
N VAL A 49 -10.59 0.18 -2.77
CA VAL A 49 -9.83 1.41 -2.53
C VAL A 49 -8.37 1.00 -2.33
N PRO A 50 -7.42 1.54 -3.12
CA PRO A 50 -6.01 1.25 -2.91
C PRO A 50 -5.51 1.90 -1.61
N SER A 51 -4.71 1.15 -0.86
CA SER A 51 -3.93 1.65 0.27
C SER A 51 -2.48 1.81 -0.18
N PHE A 52 -1.96 3.03 -0.18
CA PHE A 52 -0.57 3.30 -0.59
C PHE A 52 0.29 3.50 0.64
N ASN A 53 1.29 2.62 0.85
CA ASN A 53 2.35 2.87 1.82
C ASN A 53 3.21 4.06 1.36
N ILE A 54 3.36 5.07 2.20
CA ILE A 54 4.06 6.32 1.86
C ILE A 54 5.11 6.78 2.88
N ILE A 55 5.03 6.35 4.14
CA ILE A 55 6.08 6.60 5.16
C ILE A 55 6.30 5.31 5.95
N ASN A 56 7.57 4.92 6.06
CA ASN A 56 8.03 3.76 6.81
C ASN A 56 8.66 4.16 8.15
N GLY A 57 8.46 3.31 9.15
CA GLY A 57 9.13 3.33 10.44
C GLY A 57 9.37 1.89 10.94
N GLY A 58 9.60 1.76 12.24
CA GLY A 58 9.81 0.46 12.89
C GLY A 58 10.91 -0.37 12.23
N SER A 59 10.66 -1.67 12.06
CA SER A 59 11.64 -2.59 11.46
C SER A 59 11.91 -2.35 9.97
N HIS A 60 11.08 -1.55 9.30
CA HIS A 60 11.17 -1.27 7.87
C HIS A 60 11.99 0.00 7.55
N ALA A 61 12.48 0.71 8.58
CA ALA A 61 13.30 1.91 8.41
C ALA A 61 14.39 2.04 9.48
N GLY A 62 15.51 2.69 9.14
CA GLY A 62 16.56 3.05 10.10
C GLY A 62 16.27 4.31 10.92
N ASN A 63 15.04 4.82 10.92
CA ASN A 63 14.62 5.99 11.70
C ASN A 63 14.11 5.57 13.09
N GLN A 64 13.62 6.53 13.88
CA GLN A 64 13.13 6.29 15.25
C GLN A 64 11.60 6.31 15.32
N LEU A 65 10.92 6.22 14.18
CA LEU A 65 9.47 6.26 14.11
C LEU A 65 8.92 4.90 14.61
N PRO A 66 8.08 4.85 15.65
CA PRO A 66 7.66 3.58 16.24
C PRO A 66 6.67 2.80 15.37
N MET A 67 5.84 3.49 14.59
CA MET A 67 4.86 2.87 13.70
C MET A 67 5.54 2.35 12.44
N GLN A 68 5.15 1.16 11.97
CA GLN A 68 5.82 0.52 10.83
C GLN A 68 5.46 1.20 9.51
N GLU A 69 4.18 1.48 9.29
CA GLU A 69 3.70 2.02 8.00
C GLU A 69 2.61 3.08 8.20
N PHE A 70 2.72 4.16 7.45
CA PHE A 70 1.64 5.12 7.23
C PHE A 70 1.19 5.06 5.78
N MET A 71 -0.11 4.91 5.60
CA MET A 71 -0.73 4.73 4.31
C MET A 71 -1.72 5.85 3.99
N ILE A 72 -1.95 6.11 2.71
CA ILE A 72 -3.06 6.94 2.23
C ILE A 72 -4.09 6.12 1.46
N LEU A 73 -5.36 6.46 1.65
CA LEU A 73 -6.52 5.80 1.06
C LEU A 73 -7.42 6.84 0.38
N PRO A 74 -7.44 6.92 -0.96
CA PRO A 74 -8.30 7.85 -1.71
C PRO A 74 -9.78 7.41 -1.74
N VAL A 75 -10.45 7.46 -0.58
CA VAL A 75 -11.81 6.90 -0.40
C VAL A 75 -12.90 7.63 -1.18
N GLU A 76 -12.71 8.91 -1.51
CA GLU A 76 -13.70 9.72 -2.26
C GLU A 76 -13.48 9.69 -3.78
N ALA A 77 -12.57 8.85 -4.28
CA ALA A 77 -12.34 8.70 -5.72
C ALA A 77 -13.54 8.02 -6.40
N LYS A 78 -13.94 8.47 -7.59
CA LYS A 78 -15.09 7.93 -8.33
C LYS A 78 -14.82 6.54 -8.90
N ASN A 79 -13.56 6.20 -9.11
CA ASN A 79 -13.11 4.92 -9.65
C ASN A 79 -11.64 4.65 -9.29
N PHE A 80 -11.20 3.43 -9.53
CA PHE A 80 -9.83 2.99 -9.23
C PHE A 80 -8.76 3.81 -9.95
N THR A 81 -9.00 4.21 -11.21
CA THR A 81 -8.04 5.03 -11.97
C THR A 81 -7.85 6.41 -11.33
N GLU A 82 -8.93 7.04 -10.88
CA GLU A 82 -8.85 8.30 -10.12
C GLU A 82 -8.14 8.09 -8.78
N ALA A 83 -8.42 6.99 -8.06
CA ALA A 83 -7.72 6.68 -6.81
C ALA A 83 -6.21 6.53 -7.02
N MET A 84 -5.78 5.83 -8.08
CA MET A 84 -4.36 5.71 -8.46
C MET A 84 -3.72 7.06 -8.78
N LYS A 85 -4.44 7.94 -9.49
CA LYS A 85 -3.97 9.30 -9.78
C LYS A 85 -3.78 10.10 -8.50
N ILE A 86 -4.77 10.12 -7.61
CA ILE A 86 -4.70 10.83 -6.32
C ILE A 86 -3.52 10.31 -5.49
N GLY A 87 -3.39 8.99 -5.33
CA GLY A 87 -2.29 8.38 -4.58
C GLY A 87 -0.91 8.77 -5.14
N SER A 88 -0.75 8.72 -6.46
CA SER A 88 0.50 9.12 -7.13
C SER A 88 0.83 10.59 -6.94
N GLU A 89 -0.17 11.48 -7.08
CA GLU A 89 0.03 12.92 -6.89
C GLU A 89 0.43 13.24 -5.44
N VAL A 90 -0.25 12.67 -4.45
CA VAL A 90 0.10 12.86 -3.03
C VAL A 90 1.51 12.34 -2.74
N TYR A 91 1.88 11.15 -3.24
CA TYR A 91 3.23 10.58 -3.06
C TYR A 91 4.33 11.50 -3.59
N HIS A 92 4.18 12.05 -4.79
CA HIS A 92 5.17 12.95 -5.37
C HIS A 92 5.24 14.30 -4.65
N HIS A 93 4.11 14.80 -4.12
CA HIS A 93 4.11 16.01 -3.28
C HIS A 93 4.78 15.74 -1.94
N LEU A 94 4.51 14.60 -1.30
CA LEU A 94 5.18 14.18 -0.08
C LEU A 94 6.69 14.11 -0.27
N LYS A 95 7.17 13.54 -1.39
CA LYS A 95 8.59 13.54 -1.74
C LYS A 95 9.19 14.95 -1.73
N LYS A 96 8.49 15.94 -2.29
CA LYS A 96 8.94 17.35 -2.31
C LYS A 96 8.95 17.95 -0.91
N VAL A 97 7.91 17.70 -0.11
CA VAL A 97 7.80 18.17 1.27
C VAL A 97 8.95 17.62 2.12
N ILE A 98 9.20 16.31 2.06
CA ILE A 98 10.30 15.64 2.76
C ILE A 98 11.65 16.22 2.32
N LYS A 99 11.90 16.33 1.01
CA LYS A 99 13.16 16.90 0.49
C LYS A 99 13.40 18.33 0.96
N LYS A 100 12.34 19.14 0.98
CA LYS A 100 12.41 20.53 1.42
C LYS A 100 12.73 20.64 2.91
N LYS A 101 12.18 19.74 3.74
CA LYS A 101 12.32 19.80 5.20
C LYS A 101 13.58 19.12 5.73
N TYR A 102 13.97 17.97 5.16
CA TYR A 102 15.03 17.11 5.69
C TYR A 102 16.20 16.89 4.71
N GLY A 103 16.13 17.46 3.51
CA GLY A 103 17.16 17.30 2.48
C GLY A 103 16.91 16.14 1.51
N GLN A 104 17.74 16.06 0.47
CA GLN A 104 17.56 15.16 -0.66
C GLN A 104 17.52 13.68 -0.25
N ASP A 105 18.35 13.28 0.70
CA ASP A 105 18.56 11.88 1.10
C ASP A 105 17.40 11.32 1.94
N ALA A 106 16.64 12.18 2.60
CA ALA A 106 15.45 11.78 3.37
C ALA A 106 14.31 11.26 2.49
N ALA A 107 14.40 11.44 1.16
CA ALA A 107 13.42 10.97 0.18
C ALA A 107 13.86 9.67 -0.54
N ASN A 108 14.82 8.96 0.03
CA ASN A 108 15.08 7.56 -0.31
C ASN A 108 13.90 6.68 0.13
N VAL A 109 13.72 5.57 -0.57
CA VAL A 109 12.56 4.67 -0.40
C VAL A 109 13.00 3.34 0.20
N GLY A 110 12.15 2.76 1.05
CA GLY A 110 12.32 1.40 1.54
C GLY A 110 11.80 0.34 0.56
N ASP A 111 11.76 -0.92 1.01
CA ASP A 111 11.43 -2.08 0.16
C ASP A 111 10.03 -2.00 -0.49
N GLU A 112 9.07 -1.36 0.19
CA GLU A 112 7.70 -1.17 -0.30
C GLU A 112 7.47 0.17 -1.00
N GLY A 113 8.52 0.98 -1.20
CA GLY A 113 8.43 2.27 -1.89
C GLY A 113 8.06 3.47 -1.01
N GLY A 114 7.70 3.26 0.27
CA GLY A 114 7.50 4.32 1.26
C GLY A 114 8.79 5.06 1.61
N PHE A 115 8.69 6.33 2.01
CA PHE A 115 9.84 7.14 2.44
C PHE A 115 10.24 6.85 3.87
N ALA A 116 11.52 7.03 4.22
CA ALA A 116 12.01 6.87 5.60
C ALA A 116 12.64 8.18 6.11
N PRO A 117 11.85 9.26 6.31
CA PRO A 117 12.38 10.52 6.84
C PRO A 117 12.90 10.34 8.27
N PRO A 118 13.86 11.19 8.71
CA PRO A 118 14.48 11.10 10.02
C PRO A 118 13.57 11.70 11.12
N ILE A 119 12.39 11.12 11.30
CA ILE A 119 11.38 11.53 12.29
C ILE A 119 11.27 10.47 13.39
N ASN A 120 10.80 10.91 14.56
CA ASN A 120 10.59 10.06 15.74
C ASN A 120 9.19 10.20 16.36
N ASP A 121 8.34 11.05 15.77
CA ASP A 121 6.98 11.31 16.24
C ASP A 121 5.95 10.97 15.15
N ASN A 122 4.91 10.23 15.55
CA ASN A 122 3.80 9.86 14.68
C ASN A 122 3.00 11.08 14.25
N GLN A 123 2.88 12.11 15.09
CA GLN A 123 2.17 13.33 14.73
C GLN A 123 2.90 14.07 13.61
N GLU A 124 4.23 14.13 13.65
CA GLU A 124 5.04 14.70 12.58
C GLU A 124 4.85 13.95 11.25
N ALA A 125 4.75 12.61 11.28
CA ALA A 125 4.43 11.82 10.10
C ALA A 125 3.04 12.19 9.52
N ILE A 126 2.02 12.30 10.37
CA ILE A 126 0.66 12.68 9.97
C ILE A 126 0.66 14.10 9.37
N ASP A 127 1.36 15.05 9.97
CA ASP A 127 1.43 16.43 9.50
C ASP A 127 2.10 16.53 8.11
N LEU A 128 3.17 15.74 7.87
CA LEU A 128 3.79 15.66 6.54
C LEU A 128 2.80 15.15 5.48
N ILE A 129 2.01 14.13 5.83
CA ILE A 129 1.00 13.54 4.94
C ILE A 129 -0.12 14.54 4.66
N LEU A 130 -0.64 15.22 5.69
CA LEU A 130 -1.67 16.25 5.53
C LEU A 130 -1.19 17.40 4.65
N ASN A 131 0.03 17.89 4.86
CA ASN A 131 0.65 18.91 4.01
C ASN A 131 0.80 18.44 2.56
N ALA A 132 1.14 17.17 2.33
CA ALA A 132 1.24 16.60 0.99
C ALA A 132 -0.12 16.46 0.30
N ILE A 133 -1.16 16.06 1.04
CA ILE A 133 -2.55 15.98 0.55
C ILE A 133 -3.05 17.37 0.14
N GLU A 134 -2.80 18.38 0.97
CA GLU A 134 -3.17 19.76 0.69
C GLU A 134 -2.40 20.30 -0.53
N ALA A 135 -1.08 20.13 -0.58
CA ALA A 135 -0.25 20.56 -1.70
C ALA A 135 -0.63 19.88 -3.02
N ALA A 136 -1.15 18.65 -2.98
CA ALA A 136 -1.65 17.94 -4.15
C ALA A 136 -3.09 18.35 -4.54
N GLY A 137 -3.78 19.16 -3.74
CA GLY A 137 -5.15 19.62 -4.02
C GLY A 137 -6.23 18.56 -3.73
N HIS A 138 -5.97 17.60 -2.83
CA HIS A 138 -6.87 16.48 -2.54
C HIS A 138 -7.42 16.47 -1.11
N THR A 139 -7.44 17.63 -0.43
CA THR A 139 -8.04 17.78 0.90
C THR A 139 -9.48 17.26 0.92
N GLY A 140 -9.79 16.44 1.93
CA GLY A 140 -11.10 15.81 2.09
C GLY A 140 -11.33 14.54 1.27
N LYS A 141 -10.46 14.21 0.30
CA LYS A 141 -10.61 13.02 -0.55
C LYS A 141 -9.84 11.78 -0.06
N VAL A 142 -8.90 11.99 0.86
CA VAL A 142 -7.92 10.99 1.29
C VAL A 142 -8.04 10.76 2.79
N LYS A 143 -8.00 9.49 3.22
CA LYS A 143 -7.87 9.07 4.62
C LYS A 143 -6.47 8.51 4.86
N ILE A 144 -6.05 8.50 6.12
CA ILE A 144 -4.77 7.95 6.55
C ILE A 144 -5.04 6.61 7.25
N GLY A 145 -4.28 5.58 6.87
CA GLY A 145 -4.22 4.28 7.56
C GLY A 145 -2.85 4.08 8.19
N MET A 146 -2.76 3.21 9.19
CA MET A 146 -1.51 2.92 9.91
C MET A 146 -1.38 1.42 10.19
N ASP A 147 -0.19 0.87 10.02
CA ASP A 147 0.19 -0.44 10.57
C ASP A 147 1.15 -0.23 11.75
N VAL A 148 0.76 -0.75 12.91
CA VAL A 148 1.51 -0.66 14.16
C VAL A 148 2.56 -1.77 14.25
N ALA A 149 2.31 -2.94 13.64
CA ALA A 149 3.15 -4.13 13.68
C ALA A 149 3.68 -4.51 15.09
N GLY A 150 2.78 -4.43 16.10
CA GLY A 150 3.08 -4.71 17.51
C GLY A 150 3.32 -6.18 17.85
#